data_AF-A0A060CGB2-F1
#
_entry.id   AF-A0A060CGB2-F1
#
_cell.length_a   1.000
_cell.length_b   1.000
_cell.length_c   1.000
_cell.angle_alpha   90.00
_cell.angle_beta   90.00
_cell.angle_gamma   90.00
#
_symmetry.space_group_name_H-M   'P 1'
#
loop_
_entity.id
_entity.type
_entity.pdbx_description
1 polymer ?
#
loop_
_entity_poly.entity_id
_entity_poly.type
_entity_poly.pdbx_seq_one_letter_code
_entity_poly.pdbx_strand_id
1 'polypeptide(L)' 'MNDTLQLPLDVTRIQELLPHRYPFLLVDKVLELDQEERRIVAQKNVSINEPFFQGHFPGRPIMPGVLIIEALAQ' A
#
# COMPACT_ATOMS: atom_id res chain seq x y z
N MET A 1 1.13 26.52 -4.76
CA MET A 1 1.59 26.30 -3.37
C MET A 1 2.65 25.24 -3.47
N ASN A 2 3.90 25.54 -3.09
CA ASN A 2 4.97 24.55 -3.06
C ASN A 2 4.67 23.57 -1.92
N ASP A 3 3.82 22.57 -2.19
CA ASP A 3 3.59 21.47 -1.28
C ASP A 3 4.79 20.54 -1.36
N THR A 4 5.79 20.83 -0.53
CA THR A 4 6.84 19.87 -0.24
C THR A 4 6.15 18.66 0.39
N LEU A 5 6.21 17.50 -0.27
CA LEU A 5 5.65 16.25 0.27
C LEU A 5 6.31 15.96 1.62
N GLN A 6 5.58 16.17 2.71
CA GLN A 6 6.08 15.89 4.06
C GLN A 6 5.93 14.39 4.33
N LEU A 7 7.06 13.71 4.59
CA LEU A 7 7.08 12.29 4.91
C LEU A 7 6.89 12.05 6.42
N PRO A 8 6.29 10.91 6.82
CA PRO A 8 5.71 9.89 5.93
C PRO A 8 4.37 10.35 5.32
N LEU A 9 4.08 9.97 4.07
CA LEU A 9 2.74 10.15 3.50
C LEU A 9 1.81 9.11 4.13
N ASP A 10 0.69 9.58 4.69
CA ASP A 10 -0.35 8.71 5.23
C ASP A 10 -1.37 8.30 4.17
N VAL A 11 -2.29 7.40 4.58
CA VAL A 11 -3.33 6.87 3.70
C VAL A 11 -4.27 7.94 3.14
N THR A 12 -4.50 9.04 3.87
CA THR A 12 -5.37 10.14 3.41
C THR A 12 -4.71 10.83 2.23
N ARG A 13 -3.41 11.15 2.34
CA ARG A 13 -2.68 11.73 1.22
C ARG A 13 -2.51 10.76 0.05
N ILE A 14 -2.28 9.48 0.31
CA ILE A 14 -2.21 8.44 -0.74
C ILE A 14 -3.54 8.36 -1.51
N GLN A 15 -4.69 8.45 -0.84
CA GLN A 15 -6.00 8.43 -1.48
C GLN A 15 -6.26 9.65 -2.38
N GLU A 16 -5.65 10.79 -2.11
CA GLU A 16 -5.72 11.96 -2.98
C GLU A 16 -4.91 11.78 -4.27
N LEU A 17 -3.84 10.98 -4.20
CA LEU A 17 -2.91 10.74 -5.32
C LEU A 17 -3.32 9.53 -6.18
N LEU A 18 -3.84 8.47 -5.56
CA LEU A 18 -4.24 7.23 -6.23
C LEU A 18 -5.76 7.10 -6.29
N PRO A 19 -6.32 6.56 -7.39
CA PRO A 19 -7.76 6.30 -7.49
C PRO A 19 -8.20 5.07 -6.68
N HIS A 20 -7.26 4.20 -6.28
CA HIS A 20 -7.53 2.96 -5.56
C HIS A 20 -8.23 3.21 -4.22
N ARG A 21 -9.23 2.38 -3.91
CA ARG A 21 -9.98 2.37 -2.65
C ARG A 21 -10.19 0.94 -2.19
N TYR A 22 -10.73 0.75 -0.98
CA TYR A 22 -11.08 -0.58 -0.49
C TYR A 22 -11.94 -1.35 -1.52
N PRO A 23 -11.67 -2.64 -1.78
CA PRO A 23 -10.67 -3.50 -1.13
C PRO A 23 -9.29 -3.53 -1.82
N PHE A 24 -9.00 -2.60 -2.74
CA PHE A 24 -7.83 -2.65 -3.63
C PHE A 24 -6.85 -1.48 -3.47
N LEU A 25 -6.96 -0.68 -2.40
CA LEU A 25 -5.85 0.18 -1.97
C LEU A 25 -4.93 -0.63 -1.06
N LEU A 26 -3.70 -0.89 -1.52
CA LEU A 26 -2.77 -1.83 -0.89
C LEU A 26 -1.47 -1.16 -0.42
N VAL A 27 -1.48 0.17 -0.21
CA VAL A 27 -0.38 0.93 0.40
C VAL A 27 -0.93 1.76 1.56
N ASP A 28 -0.37 1.57 2.75
CA ASP A 28 -0.83 2.28 3.96
C ASP A 28 -0.08 3.59 4.17
N LYS A 29 1.24 3.59 3.90
CA LYS A 29 2.13 4.73 4.09
C LYS A 29 3.30 4.73 3.10
N VAL A 30 3.81 5.91 2.75
CA VAL A 30 5.12 6.09 2.10
C VAL A 30 6.10 6.60 3.14
N LEU A 31 7.17 5.85 3.40
CA LEU A 31 8.18 6.15 4.41
C LEU A 31 9.32 6.99 3.85
N GLU A 32 9.74 6.69 2.61
CA GLU A 32 10.82 7.39 1.93
C GLU A 32 10.45 7.65 0.46
N LEU A 33 10.82 8.82 -0.05
CA LEU A 33 10.68 9.20 -1.45
C LEU A 33 11.90 10.00 -1.87
N ASP A 34 12.73 9.39 -2.72
CA ASP A 34 13.91 10.01 -3.32
C ASP A 34 13.66 10.18 -4.83
N GLN A 35 13.46 11.43 -5.25
CA GLN A 35 13.16 11.74 -6.65
C GLN A 35 14.41 11.73 -7.53
N GLU A 36 15.59 11.97 -6.96
CA GLU A 36 16.86 11.97 -7.71
C GLU A 36 17.26 10.53 -8.03
N GLU A 37 17.23 9.66 -7.01
CA GLU A 37 17.55 8.22 -7.15
C GLU A 37 16.37 7.39 -7.69
N ARG A 38 15.22 8.02 -7.94
CA ARG A 38 13.97 7.36 -8.37
C ARG A 38 13.58 6.18 -7.48
N ARG A 39 13.70 6.37 -6.17
CA ARG A 39 13.44 5.34 -5.16
C ARG A 39 12.26 5.72 -4.28
N ILE A 40 11.41 4.75 -3.99
CA ILE A 40 10.32 4.88 -3.03
C ILE A 40 10.35 3.69 -2.06
N VAL A 41 10.11 3.95 -0.79
CA VAL A 41 9.90 2.92 0.23
C VAL A 41 8.53 3.12 0.84
N ALA A 42 7.66 2.14 0.67
CA ALA A 42 6.29 2.16 1.15
C ALA A 42 6.01 0.97 2.08
N GLN A 43 4.94 1.07 2.86
CA GLN A 43 4.53 0.07 3.82
C GLN A 43 3.08 -0.34 3.58
N LYS A 44 2.87 -1.65 3.57
CA LYS A 44 1.56 -2.30 3.66
C LYS A 44 1.58 -3.23 4.88
N ASN A 45 0.74 -2.94 5.86
CA ASN A 45 0.51 -3.83 6.98
C ASN A 45 -0.39 -4.97 6.54
N VAL A 46 -0.05 -6.18 6.98
CA VAL A 46 -0.80 -7.40 6.67
C VAL A 46 -1.51 -7.86 7.94
N SER A 47 -2.83 -8.04 7.88
CA SER A 47 -3.65 -8.40 9.03
C SER A 47 -4.68 -9.47 8.68
N ILE A 48 -4.96 -10.38 9.61
CA ILE A 48 -5.98 -11.43 9.43
C ILE A 48 -7.39 -10.87 9.15
N ASN A 49 -7.62 -9.58 9.45
CA ASN A 49 -8.88 -8.89 9.19
C ASN A 49 -9.07 -8.44 7.72
N GLU A 50 -8.20 -8.86 6.80
CA GLU A 50 -8.35 -8.56 5.37
C GLU A 50 -9.20 -9.62 4.63
N PRO A 51 -10.09 -9.22 3.70
CA PRO A 51 -11.14 -10.09 3.15
C PRO A 51 -10.58 -11.28 2.36
N PHE A 52 -9.44 -11.14 1.69
CA PHE A 52 -8.85 -12.22 0.89
C PHE A 52 -8.35 -13.41 1.72
N PHE A 53 -8.09 -13.23 3.02
CA PHE A 53 -7.67 -14.34 3.89
C PHE A 53 -8.78 -15.34 4.17
N GLN A 54 -10.05 -14.98 4.01
CA GLN A 54 -11.16 -15.93 4.10
C GLN A 54 -11.08 -17.01 3.01
N GLY A 55 -10.54 -16.67 1.84
CA GLY A 55 -10.42 -17.56 0.69
C GLY A 55 -9.00 -18.07 0.40
N HIS A 56 -7.96 -17.46 0.95
CA HIS A 56 -6.57 -17.77 0.62
C HIS A 56 -5.70 -17.99 1.87
N PHE A 57 -5.74 -19.16 2.51
CA PHE A 57 -6.69 -20.26 2.34
C PHE A 57 -7.44 -20.50 3.67
N PRO A 58 -8.65 -21.08 3.65
CA PRO A 58 -9.34 -21.47 4.88
C PRO A 58 -8.45 -22.33 5.79
N GLY A 59 -8.28 -21.91 7.06
CA GLY A 59 -7.41 -22.57 8.04
C GLY A 59 -5.90 -22.35 7.84
N ARG A 60 -5.49 -21.65 6.78
CA ARG A 60 -4.10 -21.31 6.48
C ARG A 60 -4.02 -19.97 5.73
N PRO A 61 -4.19 -18.84 6.42
CA PRO A 61 -4.17 -17.51 5.80
C PRO A 61 -2.76 -17.20 5.25
N ILE A 62 -2.67 -16.92 3.95
CA ILE A 62 -1.44 -16.56 3.24
C ILE A 62 -1.75 -15.36 2.35
N MET A 63 -0.91 -14.33 2.36
CA MET A 63 -1.11 -13.19 1.46
C MET A 63 -0.94 -13.67 0.01
N PRO A 64 -1.91 -13.45 -0.91
CA PRO A 64 -1.74 -13.83 -2.29
C PRO A 64 -0.54 -13.11 -2.92
N GLY A 65 0.38 -13.84 -3.55
CA GLY A 65 1.58 -13.25 -4.14
C GLY A 65 1.28 -12.16 -5.18
N VAL A 66 0.18 -12.29 -5.91
CA VAL A 66 -0.28 -11.27 -6.86
C VAL A 66 -0.69 -9.95 -6.20
N LEU A 67 -1.16 -9.97 -4.94
CA LEU A 67 -1.47 -8.75 -4.20
C LEU A 67 -0.22 -8.07 -3.65
N ILE A 68 0.88 -8.82 -3.46
CA ILE A 68 2.20 -8.23 -3.18
C ILE A 68 2.69 -7.47 -4.41
N ILE A 69 2.55 -8.06 -5.61
CA ILE A 69 2.91 -7.38 -6.87
C ILE A 69 2.04 -6.14 -7.10
N GLU A 70 0.74 -6.23 -6.84
CA GLU A 70 -0.15 -5.06 -6.91
C GLU A 70 0.28 -3.94 -5.95
N ALA A 71 0.61 -4.28 -4.70
CA ALA A 71 1.11 -3.29 -3.73
C ALA A 71 2.46 -2.67 -4.13
N LEU A 72 3.28 -3.35 -4.94
CA LEU A 72 4.50 -2.79 -5.53
C LEU A 72 4.22 -1.91 -6.76
N ALA A 73 3.09 -2.13 -7.44
CA ALA A 73 2.69 -1.38 -8.62
C ALA A 73 1.99 -0.05 -8.27
N GLN A 74 1.31 0.00 -7.12
CA GLN A 74 0.71 1.22 -6.55
C GLN A 74 1.76 2.17 -5.97
#